data_AF-A0A8J2J657-F1
#
_entry.id   AF-A0A8J2J657-F1
#
_cell.length_a   1.000
_cell.length_b   1.000
_cell.length_c   1.000
_cell.angle_alpha   90.00
_cell.angle_beta   90.00
_cell.angle_gamma   90.00
#
_symmetry.space_group_name_H-M   'P 1'
#
loop_
_entity.id
_entity.type
_entity.pdbx_description
1 polymer ?
#
loop_
_entity_poly.entity_id
_entity_poly.type
_entity_poly.pdbx_seq_one_letter_code
_entity_poly.pdbx_strand_id
1 'polypeptide(L)'
;LDEINLATPEMLQCLSGVLESQAQIHLWEKGDEAPIKRHKNFHLFAAMNPSTDVGKKDLPLGLRNRFTEYFVDELNDADELQILVS
;
A
#
# COMPACT_ATOMS: atom_id res chain seq x y z
N LEU A 1 -2.71 -4.25 2.21
CA LEU A 1 -1.78 -3.61 3.16
C LEU A 1 -2.51 -2.44 3.77
N ASP A 2 -2.50 -2.33 5.09
CA ASP A 2 -3.09 -1.20 5.78
C ASP A 2 -1.99 -0.26 6.27
N GLU A 3 -2.33 1.02 6.47
CA GLU A 3 -1.44 2.05 7.00
C GLU A 3 -0.06 2.11 6.33
N ILE A 4 0.00 1.95 5.00
CA ILE A 4 1.26 1.79 4.25
C ILE A 4 2.23 2.96 4.49
N ASN A 5 1.72 4.16 4.76
CA ASN A 5 2.52 5.34 5.03
C ASN A 5 3.21 5.38 6.41
N LEU A 6 2.92 4.42 7.29
CA LEU A 6 3.63 4.21 8.55
C LEU A 6 4.79 3.21 8.41
N ALA A 7 4.91 2.53 7.27
CA ALA A 7 5.99 1.58 7.03
C ALA A 7 7.36 2.28 6.97
N THR A 8 8.42 1.54 7.31
CA THR A 8 9.78 2.06 7.24
C THR A 8 10.22 2.29 5.78
N PRO A 9 11.17 3.21 5.52
CA PRO A 9 11.68 3.46 4.17
C PRO A 9 12.20 2.20 3.46
N GLU A 10 12.84 1.30 4.21
CA GLU A 10 13.39 0.03 3.70
C GLU A 10 12.27 -0.89 3.19
N MET A 11 11.17 -0.97 3.95
CA MET A 11 9.99 -1.74 3.55
C MET A 11 9.31 -1.14 2.31
N LEU A 12 9.20 0.19 2.25
CA LEU A 12 8.65 0.89 1.09
C LEU A 12 9.52 0.70 -0.17
N GLN A 13 10.84 0.67 0.00
CA GLN A 13 11.77 0.40 -1.10
C GLN A 13 11.65 -1.04 -1.60
N CYS A 14 11.55 -2.02 -0.68
CA CYS A 14 11.27 -3.40 -1.04
C CYS A 14 9.95 -3.52 -1.82
N LEU A 15 8.90 -2.85 -1.35
CA LEU A 15 7.59 -2.82 -2.01
C LEU A 15 7.66 -2.22 -3.42
N SER A 16 8.43 -1.15 -3.60
CA SER A 16 8.66 -0.57 -4.93
C SER A 16 9.23 -1.60 -5.91
N GLY A 17 10.15 -2.45 -5.46
CA GLY A 17 10.69 -3.54 -6.26
C GLY A 17 9.64 -4.59 -6.65
N VAL A 18 8.68 -4.88 -5.76
CA VAL A 18 7.55 -5.80 -6.05
C VAL A 18 6.56 -5.23 -7.07
N LEU A 19 6.44 -3.90 -7.13
CA LEU A 19 5.52 -3.22 -8.03
C LEU A 19 6.10 -2.99 -9.44
N GLU A 20 7.38 -3.26 -9.66
CA GLU A 20 8.00 -3.15 -10.99
C GLU A 20 7.42 -4.11 -12.04
N SER A 21 7.49 -3.69 -13.31
CA SER A 21 6.89 -4.37 -14.46
C SER A 21 7.37 -5.82 -14.63
N GLN A 22 8.52 -6.17 -14.05
CA GLN A 22 9.09 -7.52 -14.05
C GLN A 22 9.58 -7.97 -12.67
N ALA A 23 8.89 -7.52 -11.63
CA ALA A 23 9.24 -7.84 -10.26
C ALA A 23 9.38 -9.36 -10.01
N GLN A 24 10.49 -9.70 -9.36
CA GLN A 24 10.78 -11.04 -8.86
C GLN A 24 11.23 -10.92 -7.41
N ILE A 25 10.78 -11.85 -6.58
CA ILE A 25 11.09 -11.86 -5.14
C ILE A 25 11.96 -13.08 -4.86
N HIS A 26 13.11 -12.85 -4.22
CA HIS A 26 13.99 -13.92 -3.75
C HIS A 26 13.70 -14.20 -2.28
N LEU A 27 13.45 -15.47 -1.93
CA LEU A 27 13.22 -15.91 -0.56
C LEU A 27 14.40 -16.74 -0.05
N TRP A 28 15.45 -16.06 0.38
CA TRP A 28 16.70 -16.71 0.82
C TRP A 28 16.53 -17.65 2.01
N GLU A 29 15.60 -17.34 2.93
CA GLU A 29 15.37 -18.15 4.14
C GLU A 29 14.70 -19.50 3.87
N LYS A 30 14.10 -19.68 2.69
CA LYS A 30 13.43 -20.92 2.31
C LYS A 30 14.41 -21.98 1.74
N GLY A 31 15.66 -21.60 1.47
CA GLY A 31 16.64 -22.45 0.78
C GLY A 31 16.34 -22.67 -0.71
N ASP A 32 15.27 -22.06 -1.23
CA ASP A 32 14.96 -22.03 -2.66
C ASP A 32 15.82 -20.94 -3.32
N GLU A 33 16.69 -21.34 -4.26
CA GLU A 33 17.52 -20.39 -5.02
C GLU A 33 16.73 -19.68 -6.13
N ALA A 34 15.58 -20.23 -6.52
CA ALA A 34 14.81 -19.72 -7.63
C ALA A 34 13.95 -18.50 -7.24
N PRO A 35 14.02 -17.38 -7.97
CA PRO A 35 13.15 -16.23 -7.75
C PRO A 35 11.68 -16.58 -7.99
N ILE A 36 10.81 -16.08 -7.12
CA ILE A 36 9.36 -16.15 -7.30
C ILE A 36 8.93 -15.05 -8.26
N LYS A 37 8.35 -15.46 -9.39
CA LYS A 37 7.78 -14.54 -10.39
C LYS A 37 6.38 -14.11 -9.99
N ARG A 38 6.12 -12.80 -10.09
CA ARG A 38 4.78 -12.25 -9.89
C ARG A 38 3.80 -12.80 -10.91
N HIS A 39 2.63 -13.24 -10.45
CA HIS A 39 1.56 -13.72 -11.32
C HIS A 39 1.01 -12.55 -12.17
N LYS A 40 0.57 -12.83 -13.42
CA LYS A 40 0.06 -11.79 -14.34
C LYS A 40 -1.14 -11.02 -13.80
N ASN A 41 -1.96 -11.67 -12.97
CA ASN A 41 -3.15 -11.08 -12.34
C ASN A 41 -2.92 -10.66 -10.88
N PHE A 42 -1.67 -10.55 -10.45
CA PHE A 42 -1.37 -10.06 -9.11
C PHE A 42 -1.74 -8.58 -9.00
N HIS A 43 -2.49 -8.24 -7.96
CA HIS A 43 -2.83 -6.86 -7.62
C HIS A 43 -2.51 -6.65 -6.14
N LEU A 44 -1.86 -5.53 -5.84
CA LEU A 44 -1.61 -5.11 -4.47
C LEU A 44 -2.61 -4.01 -4.10
N PHE A 45 -3.43 -4.28 -3.09
CA PHE A 45 -4.28 -3.27 -2.48
C PHE A 45 -3.59 -2.72 -1.24
N ALA A 46 -3.52 -1.39 -1.15
CA ALA A 46 -2.97 -0.69 0.00
C ALA A 46 -3.90 0.45 0.42
N ALA A 47 -4.08 0.62 1.72
CA ALA A 47 -4.71 1.78 2.32
C ALA A 47 -3.63 2.63 2.98
N MET A 48 -3.78 3.94 2.87
CA MET A 48 -2.96 4.92 3.58
C MET A 48 -3.86 5.75 4.47
N ASN A 49 -3.35 6.08 5.64
CA ASN A 49 -4.03 7.05 6.47
C ASN A 49 -3.84 8.45 5.87
N PRO A 50 -4.86 9.32 5.87
CA PRO A 50 -4.74 10.69 5.38
C PRO A 50 -3.61 11.43 6.12
N SER A 51 -2.80 12.20 5.38
CA SER A 51 -1.61 12.88 5.90
C SER A 51 -1.92 14.15 6.70
N THR A 52 -3.19 14.39 7.02
CA THR A 52 -3.66 15.50 7.88
C THR A 52 -3.42 15.25 9.37
N ASP A 53 -3.10 14.01 9.75
CA ASP A 53 -2.89 13.60 11.14
C ASP A 53 -1.41 13.68 11.54
N VAL A 54 -1.14 14.10 12.78
CA VAL A 54 0.24 14.34 13.27
C VAL A 54 1.08 13.07 13.17
N GLY A 55 2.23 13.17 12.48
CA GLY A 55 3.20 12.08 12.33
C GLY A 55 2.99 11.18 11.11
N LYS A 56 1.92 11.40 10.32
CA LYS A 56 1.66 10.64 9.09
C LYS A 56 2.34 11.31 7.90
N LYS A 57 3.24 10.58 7.24
CA LYS A 57 4.00 11.08 6.09
C LYS A 57 3.28 10.73 4.78
N ASP A 58 3.49 11.54 3.76
CA ASP A 58 3.10 11.15 2.41
C ASP A 58 3.99 10.00 1.92
N LEU A 59 3.44 9.16 1.03
CA LEU A 59 4.25 8.17 0.34
C LEU A 59 5.29 8.85 -0.56
N PRO A 60 6.50 8.31 -0.69
CA PRO A 60 7.48 8.78 -1.66
C PRO A 60 6.86 8.83 -3.06
N LEU A 61 7.06 9.93 -3.80
CA LEU A 61 6.47 10.13 -5.14
C LEU A 61 6.70 8.95 -6.09
N GLY A 62 7.89 8.34 -6.06
CA GLY A 62 8.22 7.20 -6.90
C GLY A 62 7.42 5.94 -6.60
N LEU A 63 6.96 5.76 -5.36
CA LEU A 63 6.08 4.66 -4.97
C LEU A 63 4.62 5.02 -5.26
N ARG A 64 4.21 6.25 -4.94
CA ARG A 64 2.87 6.78 -5.19
C ARG A 64 2.46 6.65 -6.67
N ASN A 65 3.38 7.00 -7.58
CA ASN A 65 3.17 6.89 -9.03
C ASN A 65 2.97 5.45 -9.55
N ARG A 66 3.20 4.42 -8.72
CA ARG A 66 3.00 3.01 -9.07
C ARG A 66 1.64 2.49 -8.63
N PHE A 67 0.87 3.29 -7.90
CA PHE A 67 -0.51 2.99 -7.51
C PHE A 67 -1.51 3.76 -8.37
N THR A 68 -2.71 3.22 -8.46
CA THR A 68 -3.91 4.00 -8.78
C THR A 68 -4.53 4.39 -7.45
N GLU A 69 -4.60 5.68 -7.17
CA GLU A 69 -5.11 6.20 -5.90
C GLU A 69 -6.61 6.49 -5.99
N TYR A 70 -7.32 6.13 -4.92
CA TYR A 70 -8.70 6.52 -4.69
C TYR A 70 -8.76 7.27 -3.35
N PHE A 71 -9.26 8.49 -3.39
CA PHE A 71 -9.55 9.23 -2.18
C PHE A 71 -10.99 8.94 -1.76
N VAL A 72 -11.18 8.62 -0.48
CA VAL A 72 -12.50 8.42 0.12
C VAL A 72 -12.69 9.54 1.12
N ASP A 73 -13.69 10.39 0.87
CA ASP A 73 -14.04 11.48 1.77
C ASP A 73 -14.59 10.93 3.10
N GLU A 74 -14.34 11.66 4.18
CA GLU A 74 -14.99 11.36 5.47
C GLU A 74 -16.50 11.57 5.36
N LEU A 75 -17.27 10.64 5.93
CA LEU A 75 -18.70 10.79 6.11
C LEU A 75 -18.96 11.87 7.15
N ASN A 76 -19.40 13.04 6.69
CA ASN A 76 -19.69 14.19 7.54
C ASN A 76 -21.19 14.40 7.80
N ASP A 77 -22.04 13.68 7.09
CA ASP A 77 -23.49 13.75 7.28
C ASP A 77 -23.90 12.93 8.50
N ALA A 78 -24.44 13.61 9.50
CA ALA A 78 -24.87 13.00 10.76
C ALA A 78 -26.02 12.00 10.56
N ASP A 79 -26.90 12.22 9.59
CA ASP A 79 -28.02 11.32 9.31
C ASP A 79 -27.53 10.05 8.62
N GLU A 80 -26.58 10.16 7.69
CA GLU A 80 -25.93 8.98 7.07
C GLU A 80 -25.12 8.18 8.09
N LEU A 81 -24.39 8.88 8.98
CA LEU A 81 -23.67 8.24 10.07
C LEU A 81 -24.61 7.51 11.02
N GLN A 82 -25.77 8.09 11.37
CA GLN A 82 -26.74 7.44 12.25
C GLN A 82 -27.25 6.12 11.69
N ILE A 83 -27.45 6.01 10.37
CA ILE A 83 -27.86 4.75 9.71
C ILE A 83 -26.81 3.65 9.90
N LEU A 84 -25.52 3.99 9.96
CA LEU A 84 -24.41 3.04 10.06
C LEU A 84 -24.19 2.50 11.49
N VAL A 85 -24.55 3.27 12.52
CA VAL A 85 -24.31 2.89 13.94
C VAL A 85 -25.56 2.36 14.66
N SER A 86 -26.74 2.46 14.04
CA SER A 86 -28.00 1.89 14.55
C SER A 86 -28.15 0.40 14.24
#